data_AF-A0A7X8MPP6-F1
#
_entry.id   AF-A0A7X8MPP6-F1
#
_cell.length_a   1.000
_cell.length_b   1.000
_cell.length_c   1.000
_cell.angle_alpha   90.00
_cell.angle_beta   90.00
_cell.angle_gamma   90.00
#
_symmetry.space_group_name_H-M   'P 1'
#
loop_
_entity.id
_entity.type
_entity.pdbx_description
1 polymer ?
#
loop_
_entity_poly.entity_id
_entity_poly.type
_entity_poly.pdbx_seq_one_letter_code
_entity_poly.pdbx_strand_id
1 'polypeptide(L)'
;MKVIKKDGRLQEFRIRKIILSLERASDEARKSINESDSENISRMIMSEIRKLAVDKIESNKLKEIIIKCLKELGFTAIAEVYSKGSKK
;
A
#
# COMPACT_ATOMS: atom_id res chain seq x y z
N MET A 1 2.11 -8.31 12.25
CA MET A 1 3.17 -8.70 11.29
C MET A 1 4.25 -7.63 11.23
N LYS A 2 5.43 -7.98 10.71
CA LYS A 2 6.55 -7.06 10.46
C LYS A 2 6.83 -6.95 8.96
N VAL A 3 7.27 -5.77 8.53
CA VAL A 3 7.77 -5.53 7.17
C VAL A 3 9.29 -5.57 7.22
N ILE A 4 9.90 -6.43 6.39
CA ILE A 4 11.33 -6.49 6.18
C ILE A 4 11.68 -5.41 5.15
N LYS A 5 12.46 -4.41 5.56
CA LYS A 5 12.93 -3.32 4.70
C LYS A 5 14.08 -3.81 3.82
N LYS A 6 14.43 -3.03 2.78
CA LYS A 6 15.51 -3.36 1.83
C LYS A 6 16.87 -3.58 2.51
N ASP A 7 17.13 -2.86 3.60
CA ASP A 7 18.33 -2.96 4.45
C ASP A 7 18.25 -4.12 5.46
N GLY A 8 17.21 -4.96 5.41
CA GLY A 8 16.97 -6.04 6.36
C GLY A 8 16.31 -5.60 7.66
N ARG A 9 16.11 -4.30 7.89
CA ARG A 9 15.49 -3.80 9.13
C ARG A 9 14.05 -4.26 9.23
N LEU A 10 13.65 -4.70 10.42
CA LEU A 10 12.27 -5.02 10.72
C LEU A 10 11.50 -3.77 11.16
N GLN A 11 10.35 -3.54 10.54
CA GLN A 11 9.42 -2.47 10.90
C GLN A 11 8.05 -3.05 11.23
N GLU A 12 7.39 -2.54 12.27
CA GLU A 12 5.99 -2.90 12.54
C GLU A 12 5.09 -2.42 11.39
N PHE A 13 4.26 -3.32 10.86
CA PHE A 13 3.29 -2.96 9.83
C PHE A 13 2.17 -2.11 10.43
N ARG A 14 1.90 -0.95 9.83
CA ARG A 14 0.80 -0.06 10.20
C ARG A 14 0.05 0.39 8.96
N ILE A 15 -1.21 -0.04 8.81
CA ILE A 15 -2.04 0.29 7.64
C ILE A 15 -2.16 1.80 7.44
N ARG A 16 -2.28 2.59 8.52
CA ARG A 16 -2.33 4.06 8.47
C ARG A 16 -1.14 4.68 7.73
N LYS A 17 0.05 4.09 7.82
CA LYS A 17 1.23 4.57 7.09
C LYS A 17 1.10 4.35 5.58
N ILE A 18 0.44 3.26 5.18
CA ILE A 18 0.14 2.99 3.77
C ILE A 18 -0.85 4.03 3.26
N ILE A 19 -1.95 4.26 3.98
CA ILE A 19 -2.97 5.26 3.60
C ILE A 19 -2.38 6.66 3.46
N LEU A 20 -1.58 7.13 4.43
CA LEU A 20 -0.87 8.42 4.34
C LEU A 20 0.09 8.50 3.14
N SER A 21 0.59 7.37 2.65
CA SER A 21 1.44 7.33 1.45
C SER A 21 0.61 7.31 0.17
N LEU A 22 -0.61 6.79 0.21
CA LEU A 22 -1.55 6.77 -0.90
C LEU A 22 -2.22 8.13 -1.08
N GLU A 23 -2.54 8.85 0.01
CA GLU A 23 -2.99 10.24 -0.04
C GLU A 23 -1.96 11.14 -0.75
N ARG A 24 -0.68 11.02 -0.40
CA ARG A 24 0.38 11.76 -1.11
C ARG A 24 0.47 11.38 -2.60
N ALA A 25 0.30 10.10 -2.91
CA ALA A 25 0.29 9.63 -4.30
C ALA A 25 -0.97 10.10 -5.05
N SER A 26 -2.10 10.26 -4.36
CA SER A 26 -3.33 10.79 -4.97
C SER A 26 -3.19 12.28 -5.27
N ASP A 27 -2.57 13.05 -4.37
CA ASP A 27 -2.25 14.46 -4.58
C ASP A 27 -1.36 14.64 -5.82
N GLU A 28 -0.29 13.86 -5.94
CA GLU A 28 0.61 13.88 -7.11
C GLU A 28 -0.09 13.40 -8.39
N ALA A 29 -1.00 12.42 -8.29
CA ALA A 29 -1.83 11.97 -9.40
C ALA A 29 -2.97 12.94 -9.78
N ARG A 30 -3.17 14.02 -9.02
CA ARG A 30 -4.35 14.92 -9.12
C ARG A 30 -5.68 14.14 -9.07
N LYS A 31 -5.75 13.15 -8.17
CA LYS A 31 -6.94 12.35 -7.88
C LYS A 31 -7.30 12.50 -6.41
N SER A 32 -8.58 12.37 -6.08
CA SER A 32 -9.04 12.34 -4.69
C SER A 32 -9.18 10.91 -4.20
N ILE A 33 -8.78 10.67 -2.95
CA ILE A 33 -9.19 9.53 -2.14
C ILE A 33 -10.04 10.12 -1.02
N ASN A 34 -11.32 9.76 -0.95
CA ASN A 34 -12.16 10.15 0.19
C ASN A 34 -12.05 9.13 1.33
N GLU A 35 -12.80 9.37 2.41
CA GLU A 35 -12.81 8.48 3.58
C GLU A 35 -13.27 7.05 3.22
N SER A 36 -14.37 6.91 2.48
CA SER A 36 -14.89 5.63 2.02
C SER A 36 -13.89 4.87 1.12
N ASP A 37 -13.19 5.58 0.24
CA ASP A 37 -12.13 5.01 -0.60
C ASP A 37 -10.99 4.47 0.27
N SER A 38 -10.56 5.27 1.26
CA SER A 38 -9.49 4.89 2.19
C SER A 38 -9.85 3.66 3.01
N GLU A 39 -11.11 3.54 3.44
CA GLU A 39 -11.61 2.36 4.14
C GLU A 39 -11.62 1.11 3.25
N ASN A 40 -12.11 1.25 2.02
CA ASN A 40 -12.18 0.14 1.06
C ASN A 40 -10.77 -0.35 0.69
N ILE A 41 -9.84 0.57 0.43
CA ILE A 41 -8.43 0.26 0.18
C ILE A 41 -7.81 -0.43 1.39
N SER A 42 -8.01 0.12 2.59
CA SER A 42 -7.50 -0.45 3.84
C SER A 42 -7.99 -1.88 4.06
N ARG A 43 -9.29 -2.10 3.89
CA ARG A 43 -9.95 -3.40 4.07
C ARG A 43 -9.40 -4.43 3.09
N MET A 44 -9.25 -4.05 1.82
CA MET A 44 -8.74 -4.93 0.78
C MET A 44 -7.27 -5.31 1.01
N ILE A 45 -6.40 -4.34 1.30
CA ILE A 45 -4.99 -4.58 1.62
C ILE A 45 -4.87 -5.50 2.84
N MET A 46 -5.63 -5.22 3.92
CA MET A 46 -5.63 -6.05 5.12
C MET A 46 -6.10 -7.48 4.84
N SER A 47 -7.11 -7.65 3.97
CA SER A 47 -7.59 -8.96 3.54
C SER A 47 -6.52 -9.74 2.78
N GLU A 48 -5.90 -9.15 1.76
CA GLU A 48 -4.84 -9.78 0.97
C GLU A 48 -3.64 -10.18 1.82
N ILE A 49 -3.25 -9.31 2.75
CA ILE A 49 -2.14 -9.61 3.64
C ILE A 49 -2.49 -10.75 4.63
N ARG A 50 -3.71 -10.77 5.17
CA ARG A 50 -4.16 -11.85 6.08
C ARG A 50 -4.16 -13.20 5.38
N LYS A 51 -4.53 -13.26 4.09
CA LYS A 51 -4.52 -14.48 3.28
C LYS A 51 -3.13 -15.11 3.14
N LEU A 52 -2.06 -14.32 3.24
CA LEU A 52 -0.69 -14.86 3.18
C LEU A 52 -0.32 -15.69 4.41
N ALA A 53 -1.00 -15.49 5.55
CA ALA A 53 -0.72 -16.18 6.81
C ALA A 53 0.77 -16.11 7.24
N VAL A 54 1.43 -14.96 7.01
CA VAL A 54 2.84 -14.73 7.34
C VAL A 54 3.03 -13.71 8.46
N ASP A 55 4.02 -13.95 9.31
CA ASP A 55 4.42 -13.00 10.36
C ASP A 55 5.30 -11.85 9.85
N LYS A 56 5.96 -12.08 8.71
CA LYS A 56 6.90 -11.14 8.09
C LYS A 56 6.65 -11.06 6.58
N ILE A 57 6.77 -9.87 6.01
CA ILE A 57 6.65 -9.64 4.57
C ILE A 57 7.75 -8.69 4.10
N GLU A 58 8.36 -8.97 2.96
CA GLU A 58 9.30 -8.03 2.34
C GLU A 58 8.61 -6.76 1.87
N SER A 59 9.25 -5.60 2.02
CA SER A 59 8.65 -4.33 1.65
C SER A 59 8.30 -4.25 0.16
N ASN A 60 9.08 -4.91 -0.71
CA ASN A 60 8.78 -4.99 -2.14
C ASN A 60 7.53 -5.84 -2.38
N LYS A 61 7.39 -6.97 -1.69
CA LYS A 61 6.22 -7.82 -1.81
C LYS A 61 4.96 -7.14 -1.30
N LEU A 62 5.05 -6.44 -0.16
CA LEU A 62 3.96 -5.62 0.35
C LEU A 62 3.55 -4.53 -0.65
N LYS A 63 4.53 -3.88 -1.29
CA LYS A 63 4.28 -2.87 -2.32
C LYS A 63 3.53 -3.44 -3.52
N GLU A 64 3.92 -4.62 -4.01
CA GLU A 64 3.22 -5.31 -5.10
C GLU A 64 1.74 -5.56 -4.77
N ILE A 65 1.46 -6.03 -3.55
CA ILE A 65 0.09 -6.28 -3.07
C ILE A 65 -0.72 -4.98 -3.06
N ILE A 66 -0.15 -3.89 -2.56
CA ILE A 66 -0.82 -2.58 -2.52
C ILE A 66 -1.14 -2.11 -3.94
N ILE A 67 -0.17 -2.19 -4.86
CA ILE A 67 -0.36 -1.80 -6.27
C ILE A 67 -1.48 -2.64 -6.91
N LYS A 68 -1.50 -3.95 -6.64
CA LYS A 68 -2.55 -4.85 -7.13
C LYS A 68 -3.93 -4.42 -6.61
N CYS A 69 -4.07 -4.21 -5.30
CA CYS A 69 -5.33 -3.77 -4.69
C CYS A 69 -5.83 -2.45 -5.29
N LEU A 70 -4.94 -1.47 -5.46
CA LEU A 70 -5.30 -0.18 -6.05
C LEU A 70 -5.83 -0.35 -7.48
N LYS A 71 -5.17 -1.16 -8.29
CA LYS A 71 -5.61 -1.43 -9.67
C LYS A 71 -6.96 -2.14 -9.71
N GLU A 72 -7.18 -3.12 -8.84
CA GLU A 72 -8.45 -3.86 -8.76
C GLU A 72 -9.62 -2.96 -8.31
N LEU A 73 -9.34 -1.94 -7.48
CA LEU A 73 -10.31 -0.93 -7.07
C LEU A 73 -10.47 0.23 -8.08
N GLY A 74 -9.77 0.20 -9.22
CA GLY A 74 -9.84 1.25 -10.25
C GLY A 74 -8.95 2.47 -10.01
N PHE A 75 -8.14 2.48 -8.95
CA PHE A 75 -7.19 3.55 -8.63
C PHE A 75 -5.86 3.41 -9.40
N THR A 76 -5.92 3.09 -10.70
CA THR A 76 -4.73 2.79 -11.53
C THR A 76 -3.74 3.95 -11.58
N ALA A 77 -4.20 5.19 -11.74
CA ALA A 77 -3.33 6.37 -11.76
C ALA A 77 -2.55 6.55 -10.45
N ILE A 78 -3.20 6.31 -9.31
CA ILE A 78 -2.57 6.38 -7.98
C ILE A 78 -1.57 5.23 -7.82
N ALA A 79 -1.92 4.03 -8.31
CA ALA A 79 -1.03 2.87 -8.28
C ALA A 79 0.27 3.11 -9.06
N GLU A 80 0.19 3.79 -10.20
CA GLU A 80 1.36 4.15 -11.01
C GLU A 80 2.27 5.15 -10.32
N VAL A 81 1.70 6.20 -9.73
CA VAL A 81 2.45 7.19 -8.94
C VAL A 81 3.09 6.53 -7.72
N TYR A 82 2.32 5.75 -6.95
CA TYR A 82 2.81 5.00 -5.79
C TYR A 82 3.95 4.05 -6.16
N SER A 83 3.88 3.41 -7.33
CA SER A 83 4.94 2.54 -7.84
C SER A 83 6.24 3.30 -8.09
N LYS A 84 6.17 4.54 -8.60
CA LYS A 84 7.33 5.40 -8.88
C LYS A 84 7.94 5.98 -7.60
N GLY A 85 7.10 6.42 -6.64
CA GLY A 85 7.53 7.11 -5.42
C GLY A 85 8.42 6.31 -4.46
N SER A 86 8.53 4.98 -4.61
CA SER A 86 9.48 4.18 -3.81
C SER A 86 10.88 4.03 -4.44
N LYS A 87 11.18 4.72 -5.55
CA LYS A 87 12.55 4.87 -6.05
C LYS A 87 13.21 6.09 -5.39
N LYS A 88 13.61 5.95 -4.12
CA LYS A 88 14.62 6.82 -3.51
C LYS A 88 15.46 6.00 -2.54
#